data_AF-A0A1H3DHZ4-F1
#
_entry.id   AF-A0A1H3DHZ4-F1
#
_cell.length_a   1.000
_cell.length_b   1.000
_cell.length_c   1.000
_cell.angle_alpha   90.00
_cell.angle_beta   90.00
_cell.angle_gamma   90.00
#
_symmetry.space_group_name_H-M   'P 1'
#
loop_
_entity.id
_entity.type
_entity.pdbx_description
1 polymer ?
#
loop_
_entity_poly.entity_id
_entity_poly.type
_entity_poly.pdbx_seq_one_letter_code
_entity_poly.pdbx_strand_id
1 'polypeptide(L)' 'MCVARVDFAWPEHRLAVAYDGLWHGEPGQFAADRERLNRLLAAGWRVLFVTAADLRTPDRLIARIAAELTR' A
#
# COMPACT_ATOMS: atom_id res chain seq x y z
N MET A 1 -9.99 9.02 14.84
CA MET A 1 -9.30 9.76 13.78
C MET A 1 -8.80 8.76 12.75
N CYS A 2 -9.10 8.93 11.45
CA CYS A 2 -8.61 8.05 10.39
C CYS A 2 -7.21 8.51 9.94
N VAL A 3 -6.24 7.60 9.79
CA VAL A 3 -4.85 7.93 9.38
C VAL A 3 -4.78 8.14 7.86
N ALA A 4 -5.32 7.19 7.09
CA ALA A 4 -5.40 7.21 5.63
C ALA A 4 -6.40 6.15 5.13
N ARG A 5 -6.88 6.30 3.89
CA ARG A 5 -7.64 5.27 3.18
C ARG A 5 -6.68 4.43 2.33
N VAL A 6 -6.82 3.11 2.40
CA VAL A 6 -6.03 2.11 1.64
C VAL A 6 -6.97 1.04 1.10
N ASP A 7 -6.50 0.24 0.13
CA ASP A 7 -7.33 -0.81 -0.49
C ASP A 7 -7.50 -2.01 0.44
N PHE A 8 -6.41 -2.45 1.07
CA PHE A 8 -6.42 -3.53 2.06
C PHE A 8 -5.55 -3.20 3.26
N ALA A 9 -5.91 -3.71 4.43
CA ALA A 9 -5.17 -3.51 5.67
C ALA A 9 -5.32 -4.70 6.63
N TRP A 10 -4.23 -5.02 7.33
CA TRP A 10 -4.17 -5.91 8.49
C TRP A 10 -3.68 -5.12 9.71
N PRO A 11 -4.61 -4.58 10.53
CA PRO A 11 -4.27 -3.70 11.65
C PRO A 11 -3.35 -4.32 12.70
N GLU A 12 -3.52 -5.61 12.98
CA GLU A 12 -2.73 -6.35 13.97
C GLU A 12 -1.25 -6.40 13.59
N HIS A 13 -0.96 -6.37 12.29
CA HIS A 13 0.39 -6.43 11.73
C HIS A 13 0.90 -5.06 11.27
N ARG A 14 0.05 -4.03 11.38
CA ARG A 14 0.24 -2.68 10.82
C ARG A 14 0.69 -2.72 9.37
N LEU A 15 0.09 -3.61 8.57
CA LEU A 15 0.38 -3.76 7.15
C LEU A 15 -0.78 -3.23 6.33
N ALA A 16 -0.49 -2.31 5.42
CA ALA A 16 -1.42 -1.84 4.40
C ALA A 16 -0.93 -2.24 3.01
N VAL A 17 -1.88 -2.55 2.13
CA VAL A 17 -1.62 -2.78 0.70
C VAL A 17 -2.37 -1.72 -0.09
N ALA A 18 -1.66 -1.07 -1.01
CA ALA A 18 -2.21 -0.07 -1.91
C ALA A 18 -1.93 -0.47 -3.35
N TYR A 19 -2.97 -0.46 -4.18
CA TYR A 19 -2.82 -0.64 -5.61
C TYR A 19 -2.29 0.64 -6.24
N ASP A 20 -1.06 0.58 -6.74
CA ASP A 20 -0.43 1.64 -7.52
C ASP A 20 -0.78 1.40 -9.00
N GLY A 21 -1.97 1.86 -9.38
CA GLY A 21 -2.39 1.92 -10.77
C GLY A 21 -1.53 2.93 -11.53
N LEU A 22 -1.20 2.62 -12.79
CA LEU A 22 -0.36 3.47 -13.65
C LEU A 22 -0.75 4.94 -13.47
N TRP A 23 0.14 5.71 -12.84
CA TRP A 23 -0.05 7.10 -12.44
C TRP A 23 -0.69 7.91 -13.57
N HIS A 24 -1.99 8.18 -13.48
CA HIS A 24 -2.69 9.04 -14.43
C HIS A 24 -2.45 10.51 -14.06
N GLY A 25 -1.20 10.94 -14.18
CA GLY A 25 -0.72 12.26 -14.62
C GLY A 25 -1.38 13.56 -14.15
N GLU A 26 -2.29 13.57 -13.19
CA GLU A 26 -2.91 14.81 -12.73
C GLU A 26 -1.98 15.56 -11.77
N PRO A 27 -1.70 16.85 -12.03
CA PRO A 27 -0.88 17.66 -11.15
C PRO A 27 -1.48 17.67 -9.72
N GLY A 28 -0.72 17.14 -8.76
CA GLY A 28 -1.08 17.15 -7.33
C GLY A 28 -1.43 15.78 -6.73
N GLN A 29 -1.81 14.77 -7.52
CA GLN A 29 -2.08 13.43 -7.00
C GLN A 29 -0.83 12.81 -6.35
N PHE A 30 0.36 13.06 -6.92
CA PHE A 30 1.63 12.61 -6.35
C PHE A 30 1.92 13.16 -4.96
N ALA A 31 1.70 14.46 -4.75
CA ALA A 31 1.93 15.08 -3.45
C ALA A 31 0.96 14.53 -2.40
N ALA A 32 -0.33 14.43 -2.75
CA ALA A 32 -1.36 13.90 -1.86
C ALA A 32 -1.13 12.42 -1.51
N ASP A 33 -0.74 11.62 -2.48
CA ASP A 33 -0.39 10.21 -2.27
C ASP A 33 0.85 10.09 -1.38
N ARG A 34 1.87 10.92 -1.59
CA ARG A 34 3.07 10.92 -0.74
C ARG A 34 2.76 11.32 0.69
N GLU A 35 1.91 12.32 0.88
CA GLU A 35 1.46 12.74 2.22
C GLU A 35 0.66 11.63 2.91
N ARG A 36 -0.24 10.96 2.18
CA ARG A 36 -0.98 9.80 2.69
C ARG A 36 -0.04 8.70 3.19
N LEU A 37 1.01 8.41 2.43
CA LEU A 37 2.01 7.41 2.79
C LEU A 37 2.84 7.82 3.99
N ASN A 38 3.25 9.09 4.06
CA ASN A 38 3.99 9.60 5.21
C ASN A 38 3.17 9.49 6.51
N ARG A 39 1.86 9.74 6.46
CA ARG A 39 0.99 9.55 7.63
C ARG A 39 0.91 8.11 8.09
N LEU A 40 0.82 7.16 7.16
CA LEU A 40 0.85 5.73 7.48
C LEU A 40 2.18 5.33 8.12
N LEU A 41 3.29 5.73 7.51
CA LEU A 41 4.64 5.47 8.03
C LEU A 41 4.83 6.06 9.43
N ALA A 42 4.40 7.31 9.66
CA ALA A 42 4.47 7.97 10.96
C ALA A 42 3.62 7.28 12.04
N ALA A 43 2.51 6.65 11.64
CA ALA A 43 1.69 5.82 12.51
C ALA A 43 2.25 4.39 12.71
N GLY A 44 3.44 4.09 12.18
CA GLY A 44 4.11 2.80 12.31
C GLY A 44 3.56 1.72 11.38
N TRP A 45 2.89 2.11 10.29
CA TRP A 45 2.41 1.18 9.27
C TRP A 45 3.47 0.91 8.22
N ARG A 46 3.54 -0.34 7.78
CA ARG A 46 4.21 -0.76 6.55
C ARG A 46 3.21 -0.67 5.41
N VAL A 47 3.65 -0.17 4.26
CA VAL A 47 2.81 -0.06 3.07
C VAL A 47 3.46 -0.84 1.92
N LEU A 48 2.71 -1.79 1.36
CA LEU A 48 3.11 -2.58 0.21
C LEU A 48 2.35 -2.11 -1.03
N PHE A 49 3.07 -1.66 -2.05
CA PHE A 49 2.46 -1.27 -3.32
C PHE A 49 2.28 -2.47 -4.23
N VAL A 50 1.13 -2.53 -4.89
CA VAL A 50 0.79 -3.56 -5.87
C VAL A 50 0.49 -2.88 -7.17
N THR A 51 1.22 -3.24 -8.23
CA THR A 51 1.00 -2.69 -9.56
C THR A 51 0.18 -3.65 -10.42
N ALA A 52 -0.28 -3.18 -11.57
CA ALA A 52 -0.90 -4.05 -12.59
C ALA A 52 0.02 -5.22 -13.01
N ALA A 53 1.34 -5.04 -12.94
CA ALA A 53 2.30 -6.10 -13.26
C ALA A 53 2.32 -7.20 -12.20
N ASP A 54 2.23 -6.85 -10.91
CA ASP A 54 2.17 -7.83 -9.82
C ASP A 54 0.92 -8.72 -9.94
N LEU A 55 -0.20 -8.15 -10.40
CA LEU A 55 -1.46 -8.88 -10.61
C LEU A 55 -1.37 -9.94 -11.73
N ARG A 56 -0.38 -9.87 -12.62
CA ARG A 56 -0.14 -10.92 -13.64
C ARG A 56 0.45 -12.20 -13.04
N THR A 57 1.00 -12.12 -11.83
CA THR A 57 1.57 -13.26 -11.10
C THR A 57 1.00 -13.29 -9.67
N PRO A 58 -0.30 -13.60 -9.49
CA PRO A 58 -0.99 -13.46 -8.21
C PRO A 58 -0.37 -14.31 -7.11
N ASP A 59 0.14 -15.51 -7.42
CA ASP A 59 0.78 -16.39 -6.42
C ASP A 59 2.01 -15.73 -5.79
N ARG A 60 2.82 -15.03 -6.60
CA ARG A 60 3.99 -14.30 -6.12
C ARG A 60 3.61 -13.11 -5.25
N LEU A 61 2.53 -12.41 -5.62
CA LEU A 61 1.99 -11.31 -4.83
C LEU A 61 1.48 -11.81 -3.47
N ILE A 62 0.69 -12.88 -3.45
CA ILE A 62 0.15 -13.47 -2.23
C ILE A 62 1.29 -13.96 -1.33
N ALA A 63 2.30 -14.64 -1.88
CA ALA A 63 3.48 -15.07 -1.11
C ALA A 63 4.23 -13.88 -0.49
N ARG A 64 4.34 -12.76 -1.22
CA ARG A 64 4.95 -11.52 -0.70
C ARG A 64 4.14 -10.93 0.46
N ILE A 65 2.82 -10.88 0.34
CA ILE A 65 1.93 -10.40 1.41
C ILE A 65 2.04 -11.31 2.63
N ALA A 66 1.99 -12.63 2.44
CA ALA A 66 2.13 -13.60 3.53
C ALA A 66 3.46 -13.45 4.27
N ALA A 67 4.57 -13.25 3.56
CA ALA A 67 5.87 -12.99 4.16
C ALA A 67 5.86 -11.72 5.03
N GLU A 68 5.24 -10.62 4.57
CA GLU A 68 5.13 -9.40 5.35
C GLU A 68 4.27 -9.57 6.62
N LEU A 69 3.24 -10.41 6.58
CA LEU A 69 2.41 -10.70 7.75
C LEU A 69 3.12 -11.53 8.82
N THR A 70 4.25 -12.16 8.50
CA THR A 70 5.02 -12.97 9.47
C THR A 70 6.17 -12.22 10.15
N ARG A 71 6.35 -10.93 9.81
CA ARG A 71 7.28 -10.01 10.50
C ARG A 71 6.61 -9.30 11.64
#